data_AF-A0A5P9GWG5-F1
#
_entry.id   AF-A0A5P9GWG5-F1
#
_cell.length_a   1.000
_cell.length_b   1.000
_cell.length_c   1.000
_cell.angle_alpha   90.00
_cell.angle_beta   90.00
_cell.angle_gamma   90.00
#
_symmetry.space_group_name_H-M   'P 1'
#
loop_
_entity.id
_entity.type
_entity.pdbx_description
1 polymer ?
#
loop_
_entity_poly.entity_id
_entity_poly.type
_entity_poly.pdbx_seq_one_letter_code
_entity_poly.pdbx_strand_id
1 'polypeptide(L)'
;MSKTGKPDDGMEAMFAAARTHAPEPDADFLARVLGDAEAVQAGFAERAGDMASASAGAGAARLYPAPARGLRGVFAALGGWPAVAGLGAAALTGVWIGVAPPEGLSTAAQSVWDQDVTLAFEPDLGTDLFPGEGG
;
A
#
# COMPACT_ATOMS: atom_id res chain seq x y z
N MET A 1 48.77 16.10 19.61
CA MET A 1 47.51 15.35 19.87
C MET A 1 46.48 15.79 18.85
N SER A 2 46.31 15.02 17.78
CA SER A 2 45.38 15.32 16.69
C SER A 2 43.95 15.05 17.15
N LYS A 3 43.15 16.09 17.38
CA LYS A 3 41.69 15.96 17.43
C LYS A 3 41.18 16.14 16.01
N THR A 4 41.17 15.06 15.24
CA THR A 4 40.38 15.01 14.00
C THR A 4 38.92 14.80 14.45
N GLY A 5 38.23 15.89 14.79
CA GLY A 5 36.80 15.86 15.11
C GLY A 5 36.02 15.42 13.87
N LYS A 6 35.08 14.49 14.04
CA LYS A 6 34.23 14.06 12.93
C LYS A 6 33.33 15.24 12.52
N PRO A 7 32.93 15.34 11.24
CA PRO A 7 32.00 16.39 10.79
C PRO A 7 30.73 16.50 11.66
N ASP A 8 30.27 15.36 12.20
CA ASP A 8 29.09 15.25 13.07
C ASP A 8 29.25 15.99 14.40
N ASP A 9 30.47 16.05 14.95
CA ASP A 9 30.76 16.74 16.22
C ASP A 9 30.54 18.27 16.08
N GLY A 10 30.74 18.80 14.87
CA GLY A 10 30.47 20.20 14.55
C GLY A 10 28.97 20.51 14.43
N MET A 11 28.18 19.59 13.86
CA MET A 11 26.73 19.75 13.75
C MET A 11 26.05 19.67 15.11
N GLU A 12 26.45 18.72 15.97
CA GLU A 12 25.87 18.60 17.31
C GLU A 12 26.12 19.87 18.13
N ALA A 13 27.30 20.48 18.03
CA ALA A 13 27.59 21.75 18.68
C ALA A 13 26.69 22.90 18.17
N MET A 14 26.41 22.96 16.87
CA MET A 14 25.52 23.97 16.28
C MET A 14 24.06 23.75 16.71
N PHE A 15 23.59 22.51 16.75
CA PHE A 15 22.24 22.19 17.24
C PHE A 15 22.08 22.46 18.75
N ALA A 16 23.11 22.21 19.55
CA ALA A 16 23.12 22.54 20.97
C ALA A 16 23.05 24.07 21.20
N ALA A 17 23.76 24.84 20.39
CA ALA A 17 23.68 26.30 20.40
C ALA A 17 22.29 26.80 20.00
N ALA A 18 21.70 26.24 18.94
CA ALA A 18 20.35 26.59 18.47
C ALA A 18 19.25 26.25 19.48
N ARG A 19 19.36 25.13 20.21
CA ARG A 19 18.44 24.77 21.32
C ARG A 19 18.51 25.77 22.48
N THR A 20 19.69 26.32 22.75
CA THR A 20 19.92 27.27 23.83
C THR A 20 19.43 28.67 23.47
N HIS A 21 19.52 29.03 22.18
CA HIS A 21 19.07 30.31 21.64
C HIS A 21 18.03 30.09 20.54
N ALA A 22 16.78 29.88 20.95
CA ALA A 22 15.64 29.83 20.05
C ALA A 22 14.95 31.22 20.01
N PRO A 23 15.25 32.08 19.02
CA PRO A 23 14.53 33.33 18.86
C PRO A 23 13.06 33.05 18.52
N GLU A 24 12.16 33.78 19.14
CA GLU A 24 10.74 33.67 18.83
C GLU A 24 10.48 34.23 17.42
N PRO A 25 9.76 33.50 16.54
CA PRO A 25 9.38 34.01 15.23
C PRO A 25 8.49 35.24 15.35
N ASP A 26 8.64 36.17 14.40
CA ASP A 26 7.79 37.36 14.35
C ASP A 26 6.31 36.99 14.13
N ALA A 27 5.41 37.72 14.79
CA ALA A 27 3.97 37.44 14.74
C ALA A 27 3.39 37.61 13.33
N ASP A 28 3.88 38.59 12.55
CA ASP A 28 3.41 38.81 11.18
C ASP A 28 3.85 37.67 10.26
N PHE A 29 5.05 37.11 10.51
CA PHE A 29 5.51 35.93 9.82
C PHE A 29 4.63 34.71 10.11
N LEU A 30 4.31 34.44 11.37
CA LEU A 30 3.42 33.33 11.75
C LEU A 30 2.01 33.49 11.14
N ALA A 31 1.47 34.71 11.14
CA ALA A 31 0.18 35.00 10.52
C ALA A 31 0.18 34.68 9.02
N ARG A 32 1.26 34.99 8.30
CA ARG A 32 1.41 34.64 6.88
C ARG A 32 1.50 33.14 6.67
N VAL A 33 2.29 32.42 7.48
CA VAL A 33 2.42 30.96 7.39
C VAL A 33 1.06 30.28 7.63
N LEU A 34 0.29 30.75 8.61
CA LEU A 34 -1.05 30.23 8.87
C LEU A 34 -2.01 30.51 7.71
N GLY A 35 -1.98 31.72 7.13
CA GLY A 35 -2.79 32.05 5.95
C GLY A 35 -2.45 31.19 4.73
N ASP A 36 -1.17 30.93 4.47
CA ASP A 36 -0.74 30.01 3.41
C ASP A 36 -1.21 28.57 3.69
N ALA A 37 -1.11 28.11 4.94
CA ALA A 37 -1.59 26.79 5.33
C ALA A 37 -3.10 26.64 5.14
N GLU A 38 -3.89 27.64 5.51
CA GLU A 38 -5.34 27.68 5.28
C GLU A 38 -5.68 27.63 3.78
N ALA A 39 -4.97 28.40 2.94
CA ALA A 39 -5.17 28.39 1.49
C ALA A 39 -4.87 27.00 0.88
N VAL A 40 -3.80 26.34 1.34
CA VAL A 40 -3.46 24.98 0.92
C VAL A 40 -4.52 23.98 1.38
N GLN A 41 -4.98 24.08 2.63
CA GLN A 41 -6.03 23.22 3.19
C GLN A 41 -7.35 23.37 2.45
N ALA A 42 -7.75 24.60 2.10
CA ALA A 42 -8.93 24.86 1.30
C ALA A 42 -8.85 24.16 -0.07
N GLY A 43 -7.71 24.25 -0.76
CA GLY A 43 -7.51 23.55 -2.03
C GLY A 43 -7.56 22.02 -1.93
N PHE A 44 -7.22 21.43 -0.78
CA PHE A 44 -7.43 20.00 -0.52
C PHE A 44 -8.90 19.68 -0.22
N ALA A 45 -9.59 20.54 0.53
CA ALA A 45 -11.01 20.38 0.86
C ALA A 45 -11.90 20.47 -0.40
N GLU A 46 -11.60 21.38 -1.31
CA GLU A 46 -12.28 21.49 -2.62
C GLU A 46 -12.12 20.21 -3.43
N ARG A 47 -10.89 19.70 -3.58
CA ARG A 47 -10.65 18.41 -4.27
C ARG A 47 -11.35 17.25 -3.58
N ALA A 48 -11.41 17.24 -2.24
CA ALA A 48 -12.14 16.22 -1.49
C ALA A 48 -13.65 16.31 -1.71
N GLY A 49 -14.20 17.52 -1.79
CA GLY A 49 -15.60 17.78 -2.12
C GLY A 49 -15.96 17.34 -3.55
N ASP A 50 -15.07 17.58 -4.51
CA ASP A 50 -15.22 17.11 -5.89
C ASP A 50 -15.20 15.58 -5.98
N MET A 51 -14.30 14.92 -5.24
CA MET A 51 -14.25 13.44 -5.15
C MET A 51 -15.50 12.86 -4.47
N ALA A 52 -15.98 13.50 -3.39
CA ALA A 52 -17.18 13.08 -2.69
C ALA A 52 -18.43 13.24 -3.58
N SER A 53 -18.52 14.34 -4.33
CA SER A 53 -19.60 14.59 -5.28
C SER A 53 -19.54 13.65 -6.49
N ALA A 54 -18.34 13.30 -6.97
CA ALA A 54 -18.15 12.32 -8.03
C ALA A 54 -18.56 10.90 -7.59
N SER A 55 -18.28 10.50 -6.36
CA SER A 55 -18.72 9.19 -5.82
C SER A 55 -20.22 9.15 -5.53
N ALA A 56 -20.82 10.25 -5.07
CA ALA A 56 -22.27 10.39 -4.91
C ALA A 56 -23.01 10.35 -6.28
N GLY A 57 -22.47 11.03 -7.30
CA GLY A 57 -22.96 10.98 -8.67
C GLY A 57 -22.79 9.62 -9.32
N ALA A 58 -21.74 8.87 -8.99
CA ALA A 58 -21.53 7.50 -9.45
C ALA A 58 -22.58 6.50 -8.91
N GLY A 59 -23.18 6.79 -7.75
CA GLY A 59 -24.33 6.02 -7.23
C GLY A 59 -25.58 6.19 -8.10
N ALA A 60 -25.84 7.41 -8.59
CA ALA A 60 -26.98 7.71 -9.46
C ALA A 60 -26.72 7.35 -10.93
N ALA A 61 -25.48 7.52 -11.43
CA ALA A 61 -25.07 7.17 -12.79
C ALA A 61 -25.02 5.65 -13.05
N ARG A 62 -25.08 4.81 -12.01
CA ARG A 62 -25.29 3.35 -12.15
C ARG A 62 -26.64 3.00 -12.77
N LEU A 63 -27.59 3.94 -12.87
CA LEU A 63 -28.87 3.72 -13.54
C LEU A 63 -28.79 3.91 -15.06
N TYR A 64 -27.73 4.54 -15.61
CA TYR A 64 -27.46 4.57 -17.05
C TYR A 64 -25.96 4.74 -17.35
N PRO A 65 -25.21 3.66 -17.64
CA PRO A 65 -23.84 3.80 -18.10
C PRO A 65 -23.82 4.29 -19.55
N ALA A 66 -23.29 5.49 -19.78
CA ALA A 66 -22.85 5.88 -21.12
C ALA A 66 -21.62 5.04 -21.50
N PRO A 67 -21.54 4.46 -22.72
CA PRO A 67 -20.43 3.60 -23.10
C PRO A 67 -19.16 4.42 -23.35
N ALA A 68 -18.31 4.57 -22.33
CA ALA A 68 -16.97 5.14 -22.48
C ALA A 68 -16.06 4.12 -23.22
N ARG A 69 -16.06 4.16 -24.55
CA ARG A 69 -15.20 3.31 -25.40
C ARG A 69 -13.74 3.80 -25.35
N GLY A 70 -12.86 3.00 -24.75
CA GLY A 70 -11.40 3.15 -24.83
C GLY A 70 -10.66 2.86 -23.53
N LEU A 71 -9.32 2.75 -23.59
CA LEU A 71 -8.46 2.52 -22.41
C LEU A 71 -8.68 3.56 -21.30
N ARG A 72 -8.94 4.81 -21.66
CA ARG A 72 -9.30 5.88 -20.71
C ARG A 72 -10.61 5.60 -19.95
N GLY A 73 -11.59 4.95 -20.58
CA GLY A 73 -12.83 4.54 -19.93
C GLY A 73 -12.59 3.39 -18.94
N VAL A 74 -11.70 2.46 -19.27
CA VAL A 74 -11.27 1.39 -18.35
C VAL A 74 -10.51 1.98 -17.15
N PHE A 75 -9.58 2.91 -17.38
CA PHE A 75 -8.87 3.59 -16.30
C PHE A 75 -9.81 4.41 -15.41
N ALA A 76 -10.79 5.11 -15.98
CA ALA A 76 -11.81 5.83 -15.21
C ALA A 76 -12.72 4.88 -14.41
N ALA A 77 -13.11 3.74 -15.00
CA ALA A 77 -13.92 2.72 -14.33
C ALA A 77 -13.18 2.02 -13.17
N LEU A 78 -11.85 1.93 -13.25
CA LEU A 78 -10.99 1.37 -12.20
C LEU A 78 -10.65 2.36 -11.07
N GLY A 79 -11.04 3.64 -11.18
CA GLY A 79 -10.77 4.68 -10.16
C GLY A 79 -9.72 5.73 -10.57
N GLY A 80 -9.33 5.77 -11.85
CA GLY A 80 -8.43 6.77 -12.42
C GLY A 80 -6.94 6.47 -12.23
N TRP A 81 -6.12 7.49 -12.49
CA TRP A 81 -4.65 7.44 -12.30
C TRP A 81 -4.19 6.99 -10.89
N PRO A 82 -4.84 7.38 -9.76
CA PRO A 82 -4.42 6.88 -8.45
C PRO A 82 -4.60 5.36 -8.29
N ALA A 83 -5.61 4.76 -8.91
CA ALA A 83 -5.77 3.29 -8.90
C ALA A 83 -4.64 2.59 -9.65
N VAL A 84 -4.19 3.16 -10.78
CA VAL A 84 -3.04 2.65 -11.55
C VAL A 84 -1.73 2.81 -10.79
N ALA A 85 -1.55 3.97 -10.15
CA ALA A 85 -0.39 4.22 -9.30
C ALA A 85 -0.32 3.24 -8.12
N GLY A 86 -1.46 2.98 -7.47
CA GLY A 86 -1.57 1.97 -6.41
C GLY A 86 -1.26 0.56 -6.89
N LEU A 87 -1.77 0.16 -8.06
CA LEU A 87 -1.45 -1.13 -8.69
C LEU A 87 0.05 -1.27 -8.99
N GLY A 88 0.68 -0.22 -9.53
CA GLY A 88 2.11 -0.18 -9.79
C GLY A 88 2.94 -0.28 -8.51
N ALA A 89 2.56 0.44 -7.46
CA ALA A 89 3.19 0.35 -6.15
C ALA A 89 3.08 -1.06 -5.57
N ALA A 90 1.90 -1.68 -5.61
CA ALA A 90 1.68 -3.05 -5.15
C ALA A 90 2.53 -4.07 -5.94
N ALA A 91 2.66 -3.91 -7.26
CA ALA A 91 3.52 -4.76 -8.08
C ALA A 91 5.01 -4.62 -7.69
N LEU A 92 5.49 -3.39 -7.48
CA LEU A 92 6.85 -3.14 -7.00
C LEU A 92 7.09 -3.72 -5.61
N THR A 93 6.12 -3.60 -4.70
CA THR A 93 6.20 -4.21 -3.37
C THR A 93 6.26 -5.74 -3.46
N GLY A 94 5.46 -6.36 -4.34
CA GLY A 94 5.52 -7.81 -4.57
C GLY A 94 6.88 -8.26 -5.11
N VAL A 95 7.44 -7.53 -6.09
CA VAL A 95 8.79 -7.80 -6.61
C VAL A 95 9.85 -7.63 -5.53
N TRP A 96 9.75 -6.60 -4.70
CA TRP A 96 10.70 -6.35 -3.60
C TRP A 96 10.70 -7.49 -2.56
N ILE A 97 9.51 -7.96 -2.15
CA ILE A 97 9.37 -9.09 -1.21
C ILE A 97 9.88 -10.40 -1.84
N GLY A 98 9.68 -10.60 -3.14
CA GLY A 98 10.17 -11.79 -3.84
C GLY A 98 11.70 -11.86 -3.96
N VAL A 99 12.37 -10.71 -4.15
CA VAL A 99 13.83 -10.63 -4.29
C VAL A 99 14.55 -10.69 -2.93
N ALA A 100 13.95 -10.14 -1.88
CA ALA A 100 14.49 -10.15 -0.52
C ALA A 100 13.48 -10.79 0.46
N PRO A 101 13.30 -12.12 0.40
CA PRO A 101 12.38 -12.80 1.30
C PRO A 101 12.85 -12.59 2.75
N PRO A 102 11.98 -12.11 3.66
CA PRO A 102 12.32 -11.96 5.06
C PRO A 102 12.63 -13.34 5.68
N GLU A 103 13.54 -13.38 6.66
CA GLU A 103 14.07 -14.62 7.28
C GLU A 103 12.99 -15.61 7.79
N GLY A 104 11.76 -15.16 8.04
CA GLY A 104 10.64 -16.02 8.43
C GLY A 104 9.84 -16.62 7.27
N LEU A 105 9.95 -16.09 6.05
CA LEU A 105 9.21 -16.55 4.88
C LEU A 105 9.75 -17.89 4.35
N SER A 106 11.06 -18.11 4.47
CA SER A 106 11.71 -19.38 4.10
C SER A 106 11.27 -20.52 5.01
N THR A 107 11.20 -20.28 6.32
CA THR A 107 10.67 -21.26 7.30
C THR A 107 9.20 -21.55 7.09
N ALA A 108 8.38 -20.51 6.82
CA ALA A 108 6.97 -20.69 6.51
C ALA A 108 6.76 -21.47 5.19
N ALA A 109 7.51 -21.13 4.14
CA ALA A 109 7.50 -21.85 2.87
C ALA A 109 7.92 -23.32 3.05
N GLN A 110 8.99 -23.59 3.80
CA GLN A 110 9.40 -24.95 4.14
C GLN A 110 8.30 -25.72 4.88
N SER A 111 7.62 -25.10 5.85
CA SER A 111 6.53 -25.76 6.58
C SER A 111 5.29 -26.08 5.72
N VAL A 112 5.06 -25.31 4.65
CA VAL A 112 3.94 -25.51 3.72
C VAL A 112 4.29 -26.53 2.64
N TRP A 113 5.54 -26.53 2.16
CA TRP A 113 6.02 -27.46 1.14
C TRP A 113 6.36 -28.85 1.67
N ASP A 114 6.70 -28.98 2.97
CA ASP A 114 7.01 -30.26 3.64
C ASP A 114 5.76 -31.05 4.08
N GLN A 115 4.57 -30.56 3.74
CA GLN A 115 3.32 -31.31 3.90
C GLN A 115 3.23 -32.33 2.77
N ASP A 116 3.87 -33.48 2.93
CA ASP A 116 3.48 -34.70 2.22
C ASP A 116 2.06 -35.07 2.67
N VAL A 117 1.05 -34.45 2.06
CA VAL A 117 -0.35 -34.88 2.17
C VAL A 117 -0.44 -36.20 1.40
N THR A 118 0.04 -37.26 2.04
CA THR A 118 -0.19 -38.63 1.62
C THR A 118 -1.67 -38.87 1.83
N LEU A 119 -2.48 -38.56 0.80
CA LEU A 119 -3.82 -39.12 0.69
C LEU A 119 -3.62 -40.63 0.61
N ALA A 120 -3.74 -41.31 1.75
CA ALA A 120 -3.99 -42.73 1.77
C ALA A 120 -5.32 -42.92 1.06
N PHE A 121 -5.26 -43.14 -0.25
CA PHE A 121 -6.35 -43.73 -1.01
C PHE A 121 -6.52 -45.13 -0.44
N GLU A 122 -7.27 -45.26 0.66
CA GLU A 122 -7.81 -46.53 1.09
C GLU A 122 -8.79 -46.93 -0.01
N PRO A 123 -8.47 -47.92 -0.87
CA PRO A 123 -9.44 -48.40 -1.81
C PRO A 123 -10.34 -49.35 -1.02
N ASP A 124 -11.29 -48.80 -0.25
CA ASP A 124 -12.49 -49.55 0.12
C ASP A 124 -13.42 -49.64 -1.12
N LEU A 125 -12.82 -50.06 -2.24
CA LEU A 125 -13.55 -50.57 -3.39
C LEU A 125 -13.79 -52.02 -3.07
N GLY A 126 -14.90 -52.23 -2.37
CA GLY A 126 -15.40 -53.52 -1.94
C GLY A 126 -15.15 -54.60 -2.99
N THR A 127 -14.42 -55.61 -2.56
CA THR A 127 -14.29 -56.94 -3.16
C THR A 127 -15.63 -57.70 -3.21
N ASP A 128 -16.76 -56.99 -3.12
CA ASP A 128 -18.13 -57.52 -3.13
C ASP A 128 -18.80 -57.39 -4.52
N LEU A 129 -18.04 -57.04 -5.56
CA LEU A 129 -18.53 -56.99 -6.94
C LEU A 129 -18.49 -58.34 -7.68
N PHE A 130 -18.06 -59.42 -7.00
CA PHE A 130 -18.14 -60.79 -7.52
C PHE A 130 -19.06 -61.64 -6.61
N PRO A 131 -20.39 -61.51 -6.74
CA PRO A 131 -21.28 -62.51 -6.17
C PRO A 131 -20.94 -63.86 -6.83
N GLY A 132 -20.66 -64.87 -5.99
CA GLY A 132 -20.31 -66.21 -6.46
C GLY A 132 -21.36 -66.75 -7.43
N GLU A 133 -20.92 -67.13 -8.63
CA GLU A 133 -21.68 -68.01 -9.49
C GLU A 133 -21.71 -69.40 -8.82
N GLY A 134 -22.82 -69.69 -8.15
CA GLY A 134 -23.23 -71.04 -7.83
C GLY A 134 -23.77 -71.73 -9.08
N GLY A 135 -23.16 -72.86 -9.42
CA GLY A 135 -23.59 -73.84 -10.42
C GLY A 135 -22.77 -75.11 -10.28
#